data_AF-G3IVH0-F1
#
_entry.id   AF-G3IVH0-F1
#
_cell.length_a   1.000
_cell.length_b   1.000
_cell.length_c   1.000
_cell.angle_alpha   90.00
_cell.angle_beta   90.00
_cell.angle_gamma   90.00
#
_symmetry.space_group_name_H-M   'P 1'
#
loop_
_entity.id
_entity.type
_entity.pdbx_description
1 polymer ?
#
loop_
_entity_poly.entity_id
_entity_poly.type
_entity_poly.pdbx_seq_one_letter_code
_entity_poly.pdbx_strand_id
1 'polypeptide(L)'
;MRVRFLVSLLLWMCAADVYSDENHLIACGSFYRTLGDLKVQQPPRRVLLVPLLSRDPHTTESPRWSEQPARTLEAFYRNRFNADVTQLRDVWSWTDYYRQVDQLVRQSPTFDRVMFISHGGFDGPVLKNAVFWQNFRVTGSKGELLQYSEAQPGLKNVLSITYDVEKNRVFSGYMASHWPELTPMKSDDIRHLLKGLEKQIQPLDHACFQNYCSQESLATSPEQQRGYRLDLCELICREPLFEQKTSVEISAERFFHFTKSLSSLVTADGLIFFGACNPGSAAPVKTLEKDETELLINSTLAGGPHNSYVHLVGAVTDRVTAGPIGQSSADDIVNRIIMFETSRPQHNLCVVVPETK
;
A
#
# COMPACT_ATOMS: atom_id res chain seq x y z
N MET A 1 32.95 8.74 -33.31
CA MET A 1 32.75 7.39 -32.72
C MET A 1 32.92 7.33 -31.19
N ARG A 2 33.57 8.32 -30.52
CA ARG A 2 33.80 8.32 -29.06
C ARG A 2 32.66 8.89 -28.19
N VAL A 3 31.72 9.66 -28.76
CA VAL A 3 30.63 10.30 -27.99
C VAL A 3 29.48 9.34 -27.67
N ARG A 4 29.23 8.33 -28.52
CA ARG A 4 28.16 7.34 -28.29
C ARG A 4 28.45 6.36 -27.14
N PHE A 5 29.72 6.12 -26.82
CA PHE A 5 30.10 5.27 -25.67
C PHE A 5 30.02 6.01 -24.32
N LEU A 6 30.23 7.34 -24.31
CA LEU A 6 30.10 8.13 -23.09
C LEU A 6 28.63 8.27 -22.64
N VAL A 7 27.70 8.38 -23.58
CA VAL A 7 26.26 8.49 -23.26
C VAL A 7 25.72 7.17 -22.70
N SER A 8 26.21 6.02 -23.16
CA SER A 8 25.85 4.71 -22.58
C SER A 8 26.43 4.52 -21.17
N LEU A 9 27.62 5.04 -20.88
CA LEU A 9 28.21 4.99 -19.53
C LEU A 9 27.52 5.97 -18.55
N LEU A 10 27.11 7.16 -19.03
CA LEU A 10 26.40 8.15 -18.20
C LEU A 10 24.94 7.75 -17.95
N LEU A 11 24.28 7.04 -18.88
CA LEU A 11 22.96 6.43 -18.64
C LEU A 11 23.02 5.24 -17.66
N TRP A 12 24.18 4.60 -17.51
CA TRP A 12 24.41 3.59 -16.47
C TRP A 12 24.71 4.20 -15.09
N MET A 13 25.21 5.43 -15.03
CA MET A 13 25.45 6.14 -13.76
C MET A 13 24.27 6.97 -13.24
N CYS A 14 23.22 7.16 -14.07
CA CYS A 14 21.97 7.78 -13.65
C CYS A 14 20.85 6.78 -13.31
N ALA A 15 21.10 5.48 -13.44
CA ALA A 15 20.42 4.51 -12.59
C ALA A 15 21.07 4.64 -11.22
N ALA A 16 20.59 5.58 -10.41
CA ALA A 16 20.85 5.54 -8.98
C ALA A 16 20.61 4.09 -8.55
N ASP A 17 21.61 3.46 -7.99
CA ASP A 17 21.54 2.10 -7.51
C ASP A 17 20.57 2.11 -6.32
N VAL A 18 19.26 2.01 -6.61
CA VAL A 18 18.13 2.06 -5.65
C VAL A 18 18.17 0.85 -4.70
N TYR A 19 19.23 0.05 -4.77
CA TYR A 19 19.49 -1.15 -3.98
C TYR A 19 20.70 -1.01 -3.04
N SER A 20 21.34 0.16 -2.96
CA SER A 20 22.63 0.33 -2.24
C SER A 20 22.57 1.10 -0.92
N ASP A 21 21.43 1.16 -0.23
CA ASP A 21 21.45 1.62 1.16
C ASP A 21 21.94 0.47 2.05
N GLU A 22 23.17 0.59 2.57
CA GLU A 22 23.78 -0.37 3.51
C GLU A 22 22.86 -0.65 4.71
N ASN A 23 22.01 0.30 5.11
CA ASN A 23 21.04 0.11 6.20
C ASN A 23 19.90 -0.85 5.83
N HIS A 24 19.53 -0.95 4.55
CA HIS A 24 18.46 -1.84 4.08
C HIS A 24 18.94 -3.31 4.00
N LEU A 25 20.24 -3.54 3.84
CA LEU A 25 20.87 -4.86 3.78
C LEU A 25 21.04 -5.53 5.17
N ILE A 26 20.98 -4.76 6.26
CA ILE A 26 21.27 -5.23 7.62
C ILE A 26 20.04 -5.85 8.30
N ALA A 27 18.82 -5.37 8.00
CA ALA A 27 17.60 -5.80 8.70
C ALA A 27 17.19 -7.24 8.41
N CYS A 28 17.55 -7.75 7.23
CA CYS A 28 17.52 -9.16 6.89
C CYS A 28 18.87 -9.48 6.28
N GLY A 29 19.84 -9.86 7.12
CA GLY A 29 21.17 -10.26 6.63
C GLY A 29 20.99 -11.21 5.45
N SER A 30 21.65 -10.90 4.32
CA SER A 30 21.45 -11.61 3.05
C SER A 30 21.33 -13.11 3.31
N PHE A 31 20.22 -13.72 2.90
CA PHE A 31 19.97 -15.13 3.17
C PHE A 31 20.94 -15.97 2.31
N TYR A 32 22.12 -16.25 2.86
CA TYR A 32 23.13 -17.16 2.28
C TYR A 32 22.78 -18.64 2.48
N ARG A 33 21.66 -18.91 3.16
CA ARG A 33 21.16 -20.26 3.43
C ARG A 33 20.33 -20.76 2.26
N THR A 34 20.31 -22.07 2.07
CA THR A 34 19.50 -22.74 1.04
C THR A 34 18.11 -23.05 1.59
N LEU A 35 17.17 -23.38 0.71
CA LEU A 35 15.83 -23.84 1.13
C LEU A 35 15.91 -25.09 2.02
N GLY A 36 16.98 -25.90 1.88
CA GLY A 36 17.26 -27.07 2.72
C GLY A 36 17.65 -26.74 4.16
N ASP A 37 18.08 -25.51 4.44
CA ASP A 37 18.36 -25.03 5.80
C ASP A 37 17.09 -24.55 6.51
N LEU A 38 16.01 -24.37 5.75
CA LEU A 38 14.68 -24.04 6.26
C LEU A 38 13.94 -25.34 6.54
N LYS A 39 13.34 -25.48 7.73
CA LYS A 39 12.44 -26.60 8.06
C LYS A 39 11.08 -26.44 7.36
N VAL A 40 11.09 -26.16 6.06
CA VAL A 40 9.90 -26.03 5.23
C VAL A 40 9.65 -27.31 4.44
N GLN A 41 8.38 -27.64 4.22
CA GLN A 41 7.98 -28.81 3.45
C GLN A 41 8.61 -28.80 2.04
N GLN A 42 9.25 -29.93 1.67
CA GLN A 42 9.86 -30.16 0.35
C GLN A 42 9.59 -31.60 -0.15
N PRO A 43 9.34 -31.79 -1.47
CA PRO A 43 8.97 -30.76 -2.44
C PRO A 43 7.59 -30.17 -2.09
N PRO A 44 7.28 -28.93 -2.51
CA PRO A 44 5.95 -28.34 -2.31
C PRO A 44 4.90 -29.19 -3.05
N ARG A 45 3.82 -29.56 -2.35
CA ARG A 45 2.72 -30.36 -2.87
C ARG A 45 1.45 -29.54 -3.06
N ARG A 46 1.20 -28.56 -2.20
CA ARG A 46 0.00 -27.73 -2.24
C ARG A 46 0.37 -26.25 -2.15
N VAL A 47 0.01 -25.49 -3.17
CA VAL A 47 0.37 -24.09 -3.32
C VAL A 47 -0.89 -23.24 -3.49
N LEU A 48 -1.00 -22.18 -2.71
CA LEU A 48 -2.03 -21.16 -2.86
C LEU A 48 -1.42 -19.87 -3.40
N LEU A 49 -1.94 -19.41 -4.53
CA LEU A 49 -1.61 -18.12 -5.14
C LEU A 49 -2.73 -17.12 -4.87
N VAL A 50 -2.37 -15.95 -4.35
CA VAL A 50 -3.29 -14.87 -3.96
C VAL A 50 -2.93 -13.60 -4.75
N PRO A 51 -3.32 -13.50 -6.02
CA PRO A 51 -3.19 -12.26 -6.78
C PRO A 51 -4.17 -11.22 -6.26
N LEU A 52 -3.66 -10.08 -5.80
CA LEU A 52 -4.48 -8.96 -5.35
C LEU A 52 -4.68 -7.99 -6.50
N LEU A 53 -5.94 -7.62 -6.75
CA LEU A 53 -6.31 -6.77 -7.87
C LEU A 53 -6.39 -5.32 -7.42
N SER A 54 -5.95 -4.41 -8.27
CA SER A 54 -5.87 -2.99 -7.92
C SER A 54 -6.43 -2.13 -9.03
N ARG A 55 -7.57 -1.49 -8.79
CA ARG A 55 -8.13 -0.50 -9.73
C ARG A 55 -7.62 0.88 -9.33
N ASP A 56 -6.50 1.30 -9.90
CA ASP A 56 -6.00 2.67 -9.79
C ASP A 56 -6.35 3.42 -11.10
N PRO A 57 -7.39 4.28 -11.10
CA PRO A 57 -7.88 4.93 -12.32
C PRO A 57 -6.85 5.88 -12.95
N HIS A 58 -5.80 6.22 -12.21
CA HIS A 58 -4.75 7.16 -12.62
C HIS A 58 -3.49 6.46 -13.14
N THR A 59 -3.51 5.13 -13.28
CA THR A 59 -2.39 4.35 -13.82
C THR A 59 -2.81 3.63 -15.11
N THR A 60 -1.87 3.47 -16.03
CA THR A 60 -2.08 2.67 -17.26
C THR A 60 -1.85 1.18 -17.02
N GLU A 61 -1.49 0.78 -15.80
CA GLU A 61 -1.29 -0.62 -15.43
C GLU A 61 -2.62 -1.37 -15.44
N SER A 62 -2.59 -2.61 -15.93
CA SER A 62 -3.76 -3.47 -15.88
C SER A 62 -4.19 -3.70 -14.43
N PRO A 63 -5.46 -3.49 -14.06
CA PRO A 63 -5.93 -3.79 -12.70
C PRO A 63 -5.77 -5.26 -12.28
N ARG A 64 -5.53 -6.14 -13.26
CA ARG A 64 -5.31 -7.58 -13.11
C ARG A 64 -3.87 -8.02 -13.34
N TRP A 65 -2.90 -7.11 -13.29
CA TRP A 65 -1.51 -7.42 -13.60
C TRP A 65 -0.97 -8.60 -12.77
N SER A 66 -1.38 -8.71 -11.51
CA SER A 66 -0.94 -9.75 -10.57
C SER A 66 -1.36 -11.17 -10.97
N GLU A 67 -2.37 -11.32 -11.83
CA GLU A 67 -2.80 -12.63 -12.35
C GLU A 67 -1.78 -13.23 -13.32
N GLN A 68 -1.02 -12.41 -14.05
CA GLN A 68 -0.04 -12.93 -15.00
C GLN A 68 1.14 -13.63 -14.30
N PRO A 69 1.80 -13.03 -13.30
CA PRO A 69 2.77 -13.73 -12.46
C PRO A 69 2.20 -14.97 -11.78
N ALA A 70 0.95 -14.91 -11.30
CA ALA A 70 0.29 -16.06 -10.69
C ALA A 70 0.20 -17.25 -11.67
N ARG A 71 -0.23 -17.01 -12.91
CA ARG A 71 -0.26 -18.04 -13.96
C ARG A 71 1.12 -18.64 -14.26
N THR A 72 2.16 -17.80 -14.29
CA THR A 72 3.53 -18.28 -14.50
C THR A 72 4.00 -19.17 -13.35
N LEU A 73 3.72 -18.79 -12.11
CA LEU A 73 4.05 -19.58 -10.93
C LEU A 73 3.23 -20.87 -10.85
N GLU A 74 1.95 -20.83 -11.19
CA GLU A 74 1.09 -22.01 -11.29
C GLU A 74 1.68 -23.05 -12.25
N ALA A 75 2.07 -22.62 -13.46
CA ALA A 75 2.72 -23.48 -14.43
C ALA A 75 4.05 -24.04 -13.90
N PHE A 76 4.87 -23.20 -13.25
CA PHE A 76 6.13 -23.64 -12.64
C PHE A 76 5.91 -24.74 -11.60
N TYR A 77 5.03 -24.54 -10.62
CA TYR A 77 4.80 -25.50 -9.54
C TYR A 77 4.21 -26.82 -10.04
N ARG A 78 3.25 -26.75 -10.98
CA ARG A 78 2.69 -27.96 -11.60
C ARG A 78 3.74 -28.73 -12.38
N ASN A 79 4.52 -28.06 -13.22
CA ASN A 79 5.48 -28.74 -14.10
C ASN A 79 6.73 -29.24 -13.35
N ARG A 80 7.22 -28.48 -12.38
CA ARG A 80 8.47 -28.79 -11.68
C ARG A 80 8.31 -29.78 -10.53
N PHE A 81 7.19 -29.72 -9.83
CA PHE A 81 6.95 -30.47 -8.59
C PHE A 81 5.69 -31.34 -8.63
N ASN A 82 4.88 -31.27 -9.69
CA ASN A 82 3.56 -31.92 -9.75
C ASN A 82 2.66 -31.50 -8.58
N ALA A 83 2.75 -30.23 -8.18
CA ALA A 83 1.99 -29.69 -7.07
C ALA A 83 0.53 -29.39 -7.47
N ASP A 84 -0.39 -29.56 -6.52
CA ASP A 84 -1.74 -29.02 -6.55
C ASP A 84 -1.69 -27.52 -6.30
N VAL A 85 -2.06 -26.73 -7.31
CA VAL A 85 -2.03 -25.27 -7.25
C VAL A 85 -3.44 -24.71 -7.30
N THR A 86 -3.82 -24.00 -6.25
CA THR A 86 -5.05 -23.22 -6.14
C THR A 86 -4.73 -21.73 -6.30
N GLN A 87 -5.56 -21.00 -7.03
CA GLN A 87 -5.45 -19.55 -7.17
C GLN A 87 -6.76 -18.89 -6.74
N LEU A 88 -6.68 -17.92 -5.82
CA LEU A 88 -7.83 -17.05 -5.52
C LEU A 88 -8.12 -16.12 -6.70
N ARG A 89 -9.39 -15.87 -6.98
CA ARG A 89 -9.82 -15.09 -8.14
C ARG A 89 -10.58 -13.85 -7.69
N ASP A 90 -10.50 -12.78 -8.47
CA ASP A 90 -11.30 -11.57 -8.26
C ASP A 90 -11.20 -10.97 -6.84
N VAL A 91 -9.99 -10.96 -6.26
CA VAL A 91 -9.72 -10.35 -4.94
C VAL A 91 -9.50 -8.85 -5.11
N TRP A 92 -10.59 -8.08 -5.08
CA TRP A 92 -10.57 -6.61 -5.20
C TRP A 92 -10.53 -5.89 -3.84
N SER A 93 -10.88 -6.60 -2.77
CA SER A 93 -10.96 -6.08 -1.40
C SER A 93 -10.53 -7.13 -0.37
N TRP A 94 -10.17 -6.68 0.83
CA TRP A 94 -9.89 -7.59 1.94
C TRP A 94 -11.13 -8.44 2.31
N THR A 95 -12.34 -7.90 2.14
CA THR A 95 -13.59 -8.65 2.29
C THR A 95 -13.70 -9.80 1.29
N ASP A 96 -13.30 -9.60 0.04
CA ASP A 96 -13.26 -10.68 -0.97
C ASP A 96 -12.26 -11.76 -0.58
N TYR A 97 -11.09 -11.35 -0.11
CA TYR A 97 -10.06 -12.26 0.42
C TYR A 97 -10.61 -13.09 1.57
N TYR A 98 -11.14 -12.46 2.64
CA TYR A 98 -11.64 -13.17 3.82
C TYR A 98 -12.76 -14.15 3.46
N ARG A 99 -13.71 -13.74 2.62
CA ARG A 99 -14.80 -14.59 2.15
C ARG A 99 -14.29 -15.85 1.43
N GLN A 100 -13.31 -15.70 0.54
CA GLN A 100 -12.75 -16.86 -0.18
C GLN A 100 -11.90 -17.75 0.72
N VAL A 101 -11.13 -17.16 1.64
CA VAL A 101 -10.32 -17.91 2.60
C VAL A 101 -11.20 -18.71 3.56
N ASP A 102 -12.29 -18.14 4.05
CA ASP A 102 -13.24 -18.85 4.92
C ASP A 102 -13.86 -20.06 4.23
N GLN A 103 -14.14 -19.97 2.93
CA GLN A 103 -14.61 -21.11 2.14
C GLN A 103 -13.50 -22.15 1.97
N LEU A 104 -12.30 -21.70 1.64
CA LEU A 104 -11.16 -22.57 1.37
C LEU A 104 -10.73 -23.36 2.61
N VAL A 105 -10.64 -22.72 3.78
CA VAL A 105 -10.29 -23.36 5.05
C VAL A 105 -11.30 -24.45 5.45
N ARG A 106 -12.58 -24.31 5.07
CA ARG A 106 -13.61 -25.32 5.34
C ARG A 106 -13.57 -26.51 4.38
N GLN A 107 -13.06 -26.31 3.16
CA GLN A 107 -13.19 -27.26 2.07
C GLN A 107 -11.88 -27.95 1.68
N SER A 108 -10.75 -27.35 2.04
CA SER A 108 -9.42 -27.80 1.62
C SER A 108 -8.50 -27.96 2.82
N PRO A 109 -7.55 -28.92 2.78
CA PRO A 109 -6.44 -28.93 3.72
C PRO A 109 -5.59 -27.66 3.60
N THR A 110 -4.66 -27.48 4.51
CA THR A 110 -3.66 -26.41 4.46
C THR A 110 -2.69 -26.55 3.28
N PHE A 111 -1.96 -25.47 2.99
CA PHE A 111 -1.00 -25.32 1.91
C PHE A 111 0.44 -25.26 2.44
N ASP A 112 1.38 -25.79 1.64
CA ASP A 112 2.81 -25.73 1.93
C ASP A 112 3.42 -24.37 1.56
N ARG A 113 2.75 -23.67 0.63
CA ARG A 113 3.09 -22.33 0.14
C ARG A 113 1.83 -21.49 0.05
N VAL A 114 1.85 -20.29 0.62
CA VAL A 114 0.83 -19.25 0.39
C VAL A 114 1.53 -18.00 -0.12
N MET A 115 1.18 -17.53 -1.32
CA MET A 115 1.90 -16.46 -2.00
C MET A 115 0.97 -15.32 -2.38
N PHE A 116 1.19 -14.14 -1.79
CA PHE A 116 0.54 -12.91 -2.22
C PHE A 116 1.30 -12.29 -3.38
N ILE A 117 0.58 -11.84 -4.40
CA ILE A 117 1.16 -11.12 -5.55
C ILE A 117 0.41 -9.81 -5.67
N SER A 118 1.06 -8.70 -5.36
CA SER A 118 0.38 -7.42 -5.22
C SER A 118 1.32 -6.23 -5.29
N HIS A 119 0.75 -5.02 -5.28
CA HIS A 119 1.51 -3.86 -4.79
C HIS A 119 1.80 -4.03 -3.31
N GLY A 120 2.80 -3.32 -2.79
CA GLY A 120 3.08 -3.32 -1.37
C GLY A 120 3.99 -2.18 -0.95
N GLY A 121 4.20 -2.11 0.34
CA GLY A 121 5.20 -1.26 0.97
C GLY A 121 5.79 -1.95 2.20
N PHE A 122 6.32 -1.13 3.11
CA PHE A 122 6.95 -1.61 4.34
C PHE A 122 6.00 -2.37 5.28
N ASP A 123 4.68 -2.24 5.09
CA ASP A 123 3.63 -2.95 5.83
C ASP A 123 2.92 -4.03 5.00
N GLY A 124 3.60 -4.53 3.97
CA GLY A 124 3.12 -5.69 3.21
C GLY A 124 2.14 -5.36 2.08
N PRO A 125 1.28 -6.32 1.71
CA PRO A 125 0.47 -6.24 0.50
C PRO A 125 -0.63 -5.19 0.60
N VAL A 126 -0.83 -4.46 -0.50
CA VAL A 126 -1.79 -3.36 -0.61
C VAL A 126 -2.94 -3.73 -1.54
N LEU A 127 -4.17 -3.50 -1.08
CA LEU A 127 -5.39 -3.43 -1.89
C LEU A 127 -5.89 -2.00 -1.91
N LYS A 128 -5.63 -1.29 -3.01
CA LYS A 128 -5.65 0.19 -3.04
C LYS A 128 -7.00 0.87 -2.76
N ASN A 129 -8.14 0.18 -2.64
CA ASN A 129 -9.40 0.81 -2.24
C ASN A 129 -10.49 -0.20 -1.85
N ALA A 130 -10.65 -0.43 -0.55
CA ALA A 130 -11.86 -1.03 0.01
C ALA A 130 -12.40 -0.11 1.11
N VAL A 131 -13.09 0.97 0.73
CA VAL A 131 -13.94 1.69 1.68
C VAL A 131 -14.94 0.67 2.21
N PHE A 132 -14.85 0.36 3.50
CA PHE A 132 -15.71 -0.65 4.13
C PHE A 132 -16.83 0.00 4.94
N TRP A 133 -16.70 1.30 5.25
CA TRP A 133 -17.75 2.07 5.90
C TRP A 133 -17.66 3.54 5.53
N GLN A 134 -18.82 4.16 5.35
CA GLN A 134 -18.94 5.58 5.13
C GLN A 134 -20.27 6.05 5.70
N ASN A 135 -20.30 7.26 6.23
CA ASN A 135 -21.49 7.84 6.81
C ASN A 135 -21.47 9.35 6.59
N PHE A 136 -22.56 9.84 6.01
CA PHE A 136 -22.84 11.25 5.83
C PHE A 136 -23.95 11.68 6.78
N ARG A 137 -23.74 12.74 7.55
CA ARG A 137 -24.72 13.28 8.49
C ARG A 137 -24.74 14.79 8.44
N VAL A 138 -25.95 15.33 8.58
CA VAL A 138 -26.18 16.76 8.80
C VAL A 138 -26.83 16.92 10.16
N THR A 139 -26.19 17.65 11.07
CA THR A 139 -26.68 17.92 12.42
C THR A 139 -26.66 19.42 12.68
N GLY A 140 -27.84 20.05 12.70
CA GLY A 140 -27.94 21.52 12.78
C GLY A 140 -27.27 22.17 11.57
N SER A 141 -26.37 23.12 11.82
CA SER A 141 -25.57 23.79 10.79
C SER A 141 -24.31 23.02 10.37
N LYS A 142 -24.03 21.83 10.92
CA LYS A 142 -22.82 21.06 10.60
C LYS A 142 -23.13 19.90 9.66
N GLY A 143 -22.46 19.86 8.51
CA GLY A 143 -22.36 18.68 7.65
C GLY A 143 -21.06 17.92 7.93
N GLU A 144 -21.14 16.60 7.97
CA GLU A 144 -20.01 15.71 8.24
C GLU A 144 -20.06 14.47 7.35
N LEU A 145 -18.95 14.20 6.68
CA LEU A 145 -18.69 12.96 5.96
C LEU A 145 -17.51 12.26 6.65
N LEU A 146 -17.77 11.04 7.13
CA LEU A 146 -16.75 10.18 7.72
C LEU A 146 -16.62 8.92 6.88
N GLN A 147 -15.40 8.58 6.49
CA GLN A 147 -15.08 7.43 5.65
C GLN A 147 -13.96 6.61 6.28
N TYR A 148 -14.15 5.30 6.33
CA TYR A 148 -13.15 4.33 6.75
C TYR A 148 -12.78 3.41 5.59
N SER A 149 -11.48 3.27 5.35
CA SER A 149 -10.94 2.35 4.35
C SER A 149 -9.75 1.59 4.89
N GLU A 150 -9.39 0.50 4.21
CA GLU A 150 -8.19 -0.27 4.52
C GLU A 150 -7.51 -0.70 3.25
N ALA A 151 -6.28 -0.22 3.12
CA ALA A 151 -5.41 -0.62 2.04
C ALA A 151 -4.55 -1.84 2.44
N GLN A 152 -4.05 -1.84 3.67
CA GLN A 152 -3.21 -2.90 4.24
C GLN A 152 -3.88 -3.46 5.49
N PRO A 153 -3.93 -4.79 5.69
CA PRO A 153 -4.66 -5.38 6.79
C PRO A 153 -4.13 -4.89 8.13
N GLY A 154 -5.00 -4.26 8.92
CA GLY A 154 -4.62 -3.68 10.21
C GLY A 154 -4.26 -2.19 10.18
N LEU A 155 -4.20 -1.55 9.01
CA LEU A 155 -4.15 -0.08 8.90
C LEU A 155 -5.50 0.45 8.45
N LYS A 156 -6.19 1.11 9.39
CA LYS A 156 -7.47 1.77 9.15
C LYS A 156 -7.22 3.23 8.80
N ASN A 157 -7.53 3.61 7.57
CA ASN A 157 -7.52 5.00 7.15
C ASN A 157 -8.85 5.65 7.51
N VAL A 158 -8.78 6.85 8.07
CA VAL A 158 -9.95 7.67 8.41
C VAL A 158 -9.88 8.95 7.61
N LEU A 159 -10.93 9.25 6.84
CA LEU A 159 -11.13 10.53 6.19
C LEU A 159 -12.36 11.20 6.81
N SER A 160 -12.19 12.42 7.31
CA SER A 160 -13.26 13.26 7.83
C SER A 160 -13.33 14.57 7.05
N ILE A 161 -14.51 14.89 6.52
CA ILE A 161 -14.80 16.18 5.90
C ILE A 161 -15.93 16.83 6.69
N THR A 162 -15.70 18.04 7.18
CA THR A 162 -16.69 18.81 7.93
C THR A 162 -16.90 20.18 7.29
N TYR A 163 -18.14 20.64 7.24
CA TYR A 163 -18.50 21.93 6.66
C TYR A 163 -19.71 22.54 7.36
N ASP A 164 -19.87 23.86 7.20
CA ASP A 164 -21.06 24.59 7.65
C ASP A 164 -22.10 24.62 6.53
N VAL A 165 -23.29 24.09 6.83
CA VAL A 165 -24.43 23.95 5.90
C VAL A 165 -25.02 25.30 5.52
N GLU A 166 -24.95 26.29 6.41
CA GLU A 166 -25.52 27.63 6.21
C GLU A 166 -24.59 28.53 5.41
N LYS A 167 -23.27 28.27 5.48
CA LYS A 167 -22.23 29.08 4.85
C LYS A 167 -22.36 29.18 3.33
N ASN A 168 -22.65 28.07 2.66
CA ASN A 168 -22.88 28.06 1.21
C ASN A 168 -23.88 26.97 0.82
N ARG A 169 -25.06 27.39 0.35
CA ARG A 169 -26.14 26.47 -0.05
C ARG A 169 -25.80 25.62 -1.26
N VAL A 170 -25.00 26.13 -2.20
CA VAL A 170 -24.59 25.38 -3.40
C VAL A 170 -23.65 24.25 -3.01
N PHE A 171 -22.65 24.53 -2.18
CA PHE A 171 -21.75 23.51 -1.64
C PHE A 171 -22.49 22.46 -0.82
N SER A 172 -23.40 22.90 0.05
CA SER A 172 -24.19 22.01 0.90
C SER A 172 -25.10 21.10 0.09
N GLY A 173 -25.73 21.65 -0.96
CA GLY A 173 -26.51 20.88 -1.92
C GLY A 173 -25.67 19.86 -2.67
N TYR A 174 -24.46 20.23 -3.10
CA TYR A 174 -23.50 19.33 -3.73
C TYR A 174 -23.13 18.16 -2.81
N MET A 175 -22.69 18.45 -1.58
CA MET A 175 -22.32 17.41 -0.61
C MET A 175 -23.48 16.46 -0.30
N ALA A 176 -24.70 16.98 -0.12
CA ALA A 176 -25.88 16.17 0.15
C ALA A 176 -26.26 15.22 -0.99
N SER A 177 -25.93 15.57 -2.25
CA SER A 177 -26.31 14.81 -3.44
C SER A 177 -25.18 13.93 -4.02
N HIS A 178 -23.92 14.30 -3.80
CA HIS A 178 -22.76 13.67 -4.47
C HIS A 178 -21.78 12.99 -3.49
N TRP A 179 -22.04 12.97 -2.18
CA TRP A 179 -21.15 12.26 -1.24
C TRP A 179 -20.90 10.77 -1.58
N PRO A 180 -21.84 9.99 -2.16
CA PRO A 180 -21.57 8.61 -2.55
C PRO A 180 -20.58 8.49 -3.72
N GLU A 181 -20.40 9.57 -4.51
CA GLU A 181 -19.44 9.59 -5.61
C GLU A 181 -18.01 9.78 -5.11
N LEU A 182 -17.83 10.22 -3.86
CA LEU A 182 -16.52 10.40 -3.24
C LEU A 182 -15.92 9.06 -2.75
N THR A 183 -16.75 8.05 -2.51
CA THR A 183 -16.32 6.74 -2.00
C THR A 183 -15.16 6.09 -2.78
N PRO A 184 -15.17 6.02 -4.12
CA PRO A 184 -14.07 5.40 -4.87
C PRO A 184 -12.80 6.28 -4.96
N MET A 185 -12.85 7.54 -4.54
CA MET A 185 -11.77 8.51 -4.74
C MET A 185 -10.72 8.43 -3.63
N LYS A 186 -9.46 8.74 -3.97
CA LYS A 186 -8.40 8.94 -2.97
C LYS A 186 -8.66 10.24 -2.21
N SER A 187 -8.18 10.34 -0.98
CA SER A 187 -8.33 11.55 -0.15
C SER A 187 -7.87 12.83 -0.87
N ASP A 188 -6.73 12.78 -1.56
CA ASP A 188 -6.21 13.94 -2.29
C ASP A 188 -7.06 14.31 -3.50
N ASP A 189 -7.61 13.32 -4.20
CA ASP A 189 -8.54 13.55 -5.31
C ASP A 189 -9.83 14.23 -4.81
N ILE A 190 -10.37 13.78 -3.68
CA ILE A 190 -11.53 14.40 -3.02
C ILE A 190 -11.20 15.85 -2.64
N ARG A 191 -10.02 16.07 -2.05
CA ARG A 191 -9.57 17.42 -1.67
C ARG A 191 -9.49 18.34 -2.89
N HIS A 192 -8.89 17.87 -3.98
CA HIS A 192 -8.76 18.63 -5.22
C HIS A 192 -10.12 18.95 -5.85
N LEU A 193 -11.02 17.97 -5.90
CA LEU A 193 -12.39 18.15 -6.38
C LEU A 193 -13.13 19.23 -5.56
N LEU A 194 -13.13 19.10 -4.23
CA LEU A 194 -13.85 20.02 -3.36
C LEU A 194 -13.22 21.41 -3.33
N LYS A 195 -11.89 21.54 -3.43
CA LYS A 195 -11.21 22.83 -3.60
C LYS A 195 -11.48 23.46 -4.96
N GLY A 196 -11.56 22.66 -6.03
CA GLY A 196 -11.97 23.13 -7.34
C GLY A 196 -13.39 23.70 -7.31
N LEU A 197 -14.31 23.01 -6.64
CA LEU A 197 -15.67 23.50 -6.42
C LEU A 197 -15.68 24.79 -5.58
N GLU A 198 -14.95 24.84 -4.47
CA GLU A 198 -14.80 26.04 -3.63
C GLU A 198 -14.35 27.26 -4.44
N LYS A 199 -13.35 27.10 -5.32
CA LYS A 199 -12.85 28.17 -6.20
C LYS A 199 -13.93 28.73 -7.14
N GLN A 200 -14.87 27.89 -7.58
CA GLN A 200 -15.95 28.28 -8.49
C GLN A 200 -17.09 29.00 -7.77
N ILE A 201 -17.39 28.64 -6.52
CA ILE A 201 -18.63 29.05 -5.84
C ILE A 201 -18.42 30.02 -4.68
N GLN A 202 -17.21 30.13 -4.13
CA GLN A 202 -16.89 31.17 -3.14
C GLN A 202 -16.26 32.38 -3.80
N PRO A 203 -16.67 33.61 -3.46
CA PRO A 203 -15.99 34.80 -3.93
C PRO A 203 -14.60 34.93 -3.30
N LEU A 204 -13.72 35.65 -3.99
CA LEU A 204 -12.42 36.04 -3.49
C LEU A 204 -12.59 37.22 -2.53
N ASP A 205 -11.96 37.19 -1.37
CA ASP A 205 -11.80 38.37 -0.54
C ASP A 205 -10.81 39.32 -1.23
N HIS A 206 -11.37 40.36 -1.86
CA HIS A 206 -10.61 41.35 -2.58
C HIS A 206 -9.66 42.14 -1.68
N ALA A 207 -9.99 42.39 -0.41
CA ALA A 207 -9.11 43.10 0.50
C ALA A 207 -7.90 42.24 0.85
N CYS A 208 -8.12 40.97 1.18
CA CYS A 208 -7.04 40.00 1.37
C CYS A 208 -6.16 39.90 0.11
N PHE A 209 -6.78 39.72 -1.06
CA PHE A 209 -6.04 39.52 -2.30
C PHE A 209 -5.21 40.75 -2.68
N GLN A 210 -5.75 41.97 -2.54
CA GLN A 210 -4.99 43.19 -2.79
C GLN A 210 -3.81 43.34 -1.82
N ASN A 211 -3.99 42.97 -0.55
CA ASN A 211 -2.91 43.08 0.43
C ASN A 211 -1.72 42.15 0.14
N TYR A 212 -1.97 40.91 -0.29
CA TYR A 212 -0.92 39.90 -0.47
C TYR A 212 -0.44 39.76 -1.93
N CYS A 213 -1.26 40.18 -2.89
CA CYS A 213 -1.21 39.74 -4.29
C CYS A 213 -1.53 40.88 -5.27
N SER A 214 -1.43 42.13 -4.81
CA SER A 214 -1.49 43.29 -5.70
C SER A 214 -0.48 43.19 -6.83
N GLN A 215 -0.75 43.92 -7.91
CA GLN A 215 0.16 44.00 -9.06
C GLN A 215 1.57 44.44 -8.64
N GLU A 216 1.68 45.32 -7.65
CA GLU A 216 2.97 45.76 -7.07
C GLU A 216 3.67 44.63 -6.29
N SER A 217 2.95 43.86 -5.48
CA SER A 217 3.50 42.69 -4.75
C SER A 217 3.96 41.58 -5.70
N LEU A 218 3.28 41.39 -6.83
CA LEU A 218 3.66 40.40 -7.84
C LEU A 218 4.77 40.88 -8.76
N ALA A 219 4.89 42.19 -9.00
CA ALA A 219 5.94 42.77 -9.83
C ALA A 219 7.35 42.48 -9.27
N THR A 220 7.49 42.42 -7.95
CA THR A 220 8.74 42.08 -7.26
C THR A 220 9.07 40.58 -7.25
N SER A 221 8.11 39.72 -7.64
CA SER A 221 8.32 38.27 -7.72
C SER A 221 8.99 37.89 -9.05
N PRO A 222 9.90 36.88 -9.06
CA PRO A 222 10.43 36.32 -10.29
C PRO A 222 9.31 35.87 -11.23
N GLU A 223 9.44 36.13 -12.53
CA GLU A 223 8.40 35.85 -13.53
C GLU A 223 7.92 34.39 -13.50
N GLN A 224 8.85 33.45 -13.32
CA GLN A 224 8.59 32.02 -13.21
C GLN A 224 7.74 31.63 -11.98
N GLN A 225 7.68 32.48 -10.95
CA GLN A 225 6.95 32.23 -9.70
C GLN A 225 5.64 33.02 -9.59
N ARG A 226 5.41 34.02 -10.46
CA ARG A 226 4.22 34.89 -10.39
C ARG A 226 2.91 34.12 -10.51
N GLY A 227 2.83 33.15 -11.44
CA GLY A 227 1.65 32.30 -11.62
C GLY A 227 1.35 31.47 -10.36
N TYR A 228 2.36 30.79 -9.82
CA TYR A 228 2.21 29.99 -8.60
C TYR A 228 1.79 30.84 -7.38
N ARG A 229 2.34 32.05 -7.25
CA ARG A 229 1.99 32.97 -6.16
C ARG A 229 0.55 33.48 -6.29
N LEU A 230 0.11 33.78 -7.52
CA LEU A 230 -1.29 34.12 -7.80
C LEU A 230 -2.25 32.98 -7.41
N ASP A 231 -1.92 31.74 -7.75
CA ASP A 231 -2.76 30.59 -7.40
C ASP A 231 -2.88 30.39 -5.87
N LEU A 232 -1.76 30.51 -5.13
CA LEU A 232 -1.77 30.45 -3.67
C LEU A 232 -2.60 31.57 -3.04
N CYS A 233 -2.46 32.78 -3.57
CA CYS A 233 -3.22 33.95 -3.17
C CYS A 233 -4.73 33.76 -3.34
N GLU A 234 -5.16 33.27 -4.49
CA GLU A 234 -6.57 32.96 -4.74
C GLU A 234 -7.11 31.88 -3.79
N LEU A 235 -6.26 30.98 -3.34
CA LEU A 235 -6.64 29.91 -2.41
C LEU A 235 -6.70 30.40 -0.96
N ILE A 236 -5.74 31.21 -0.52
CA ILE A 236 -5.67 31.75 0.85
C ILE A 236 -6.74 32.82 1.09
N CYS A 237 -6.99 33.68 0.10
CA CYS A 237 -7.96 34.76 0.20
C CYS A 237 -9.39 34.35 -0.12
N ARG A 238 -9.69 33.05 -0.09
CA ARG A 238 -11.07 32.56 -0.10
C ARG A 238 -11.38 31.99 1.27
N GLU A 239 -12.57 32.33 1.77
CA GLU A 239 -13.03 31.73 3.01
C GLU A 239 -13.35 30.24 2.77
N PRO A 240 -12.69 29.31 3.48
CA PRO A 240 -12.82 27.89 3.21
C PRO A 240 -14.23 27.39 3.51
N LEU A 241 -14.76 26.51 2.66
CA LEU A 241 -16.09 25.93 2.85
C LEU A 241 -16.07 24.64 3.66
N PHE A 242 -14.94 23.97 3.74
CA PHE A 242 -14.80 22.70 4.43
C PHE A 242 -13.42 22.55 5.06
N GLU A 243 -13.35 21.69 6.07
CA GLU A 243 -12.11 21.14 6.59
C GLU A 243 -12.05 19.66 6.24
N GLN A 244 -10.87 19.20 5.82
CA GLN A 244 -10.59 17.79 5.56
C GLN A 244 -9.47 17.34 6.48
N LYS A 245 -9.68 16.22 7.18
CA LYS A 245 -8.68 15.58 8.04
C LYS A 245 -8.52 14.13 7.62
N THR A 246 -7.29 13.68 7.54
CA THR A 246 -6.93 12.28 7.32
C THR A 246 -6.08 11.79 8.47
N SER A 247 -6.36 10.57 8.93
CA SER A 247 -5.49 9.87 9.87
C SER A 247 -5.37 8.40 9.49
N VAL A 248 -4.28 7.79 9.94
CA VAL A 248 -4.06 6.34 9.86
C VAL A 248 -3.99 5.80 11.28
N GLU A 249 -4.77 4.77 11.56
CA GLU A 249 -4.84 4.14 12.87
C GLU A 249 -4.52 2.64 12.74
N ILE A 250 -3.75 2.11 13.69
CA ILE A 250 -3.57 0.66 13.80
C ILE A 250 -4.85 0.03 14.34
N SER A 251 -5.38 -0.95 13.62
CA SER A 251 -6.53 -1.76 13.99
C SER A 251 -6.09 -3.18 14.33
N ALA A 252 -5.93 -3.45 15.63
CA ALA A 252 -5.52 -4.77 16.13
C ALA A 252 -6.47 -5.89 15.67
N GLU A 253 -7.78 -5.64 15.71
CA GLU A 253 -8.80 -6.60 15.26
C GLU A 253 -8.55 -7.05 13.83
N ARG A 254 -8.33 -6.10 12.91
CA ARG A 254 -8.19 -6.38 11.48
C ARG A 254 -6.85 -7.01 11.17
N PHE A 255 -5.81 -6.59 11.88
CA PHE A 255 -4.50 -7.25 11.84
C PHE A 255 -4.61 -8.72 12.28
N PHE A 256 -5.20 -9.00 13.45
CA PHE A 256 -5.32 -10.37 13.95
C PHE A 256 -6.28 -11.23 13.12
N HIS A 257 -7.31 -10.65 12.51
CA HIS A 257 -8.16 -11.37 11.57
C HIS A 257 -7.36 -11.86 10.37
N PHE A 258 -6.54 -10.99 9.78
CA PHE A 258 -5.65 -11.34 8.68
C PHE A 258 -4.59 -12.38 9.07
N THR A 259 -3.91 -12.21 10.19
CA THR A 259 -2.85 -13.16 10.57
C THR A 259 -3.42 -14.53 10.92
N LYS A 260 -4.60 -14.57 11.56
CA LYS A 260 -5.32 -15.83 11.82
C LYS A 260 -5.73 -16.53 10.53
N SER A 261 -6.17 -15.78 9.51
CA SER A 261 -6.51 -16.37 8.21
C SER A 261 -5.27 -16.97 7.53
N LEU A 262 -4.11 -16.32 7.63
CA LEU A 262 -2.83 -16.89 7.15
C LEU A 262 -2.43 -18.17 7.89
N SER A 263 -2.42 -18.16 9.22
CA SER A 263 -2.07 -19.34 10.03
C SER A 263 -3.01 -20.53 9.77
N SER A 264 -4.27 -20.25 9.40
CA SER A 264 -5.27 -21.28 9.07
C SER A 264 -5.10 -21.85 7.67
N LEU A 265 -4.43 -21.12 6.76
CA LEU A 265 -4.16 -21.58 5.40
C LEU A 265 -2.85 -22.38 5.28
N VAL A 266 -1.87 -22.12 6.15
CA VAL A 266 -0.49 -22.60 5.96
C VAL A 266 -0.16 -23.70 6.96
N THR A 267 0.46 -24.80 6.49
CA THR A 267 0.96 -25.87 7.36
C THR A 267 2.01 -25.33 8.34
N ALA A 268 2.27 -26.03 9.46
CA ALA A 268 3.27 -25.57 10.44
C ALA A 268 4.68 -25.40 9.85
N ASP A 269 5.03 -26.24 8.89
CA ASP A 269 6.25 -26.24 8.09
C ASP A 269 6.06 -25.55 6.73
N GLY A 270 5.04 -24.70 6.59
CA GLY A 270 4.75 -23.98 5.36
C GLY A 270 5.45 -22.63 5.27
N LEU A 271 5.48 -22.08 4.06
CA LEU A 271 6.03 -20.75 3.76
C LEU A 271 4.94 -19.77 3.33
N ILE A 272 4.97 -18.57 3.90
CA ILE A 272 4.19 -17.43 3.44
C ILE A 272 5.12 -16.50 2.67
N PHE A 273 4.78 -16.20 1.42
CA PHE A 273 5.55 -15.30 0.57
C PHE A 273 4.74 -14.05 0.21
N PHE A 274 5.31 -12.87 0.44
CA PHE A 274 4.73 -11.60 0.01
C PHE A 274 5.46 -11.07 -1.22
N GLY A 275 4.98 -11.41 -2.40
CA GLY A 275 5.44 -10.88 -3.69
C GLY A 275 4.94 -9.46 -3.91
N ALA A 276 5.58 -8.51 -3.24
CA ALA A 276 5.28 -7.09 -3.30
C ALA A 276 6.55 -6.25 -3.06
N CYS A 277 6.49 -4.94 -3.29
CA CYS A 277 7.61 -4.03 -3.01
C CYS A 277 7.83 -3.86 -1.50
N ASN A 278 9.07 -4.02 -1.04
CA ASN A 278 9.55 -3.71 0.32
C ASN A 278 9.00 -4.49 1.55
N PRO A 279 8.29 -5.63 1.48
CA PRO A 279 7.86 -6.33 2.70
C PRO A 279 9.04 -6.90 3.52
N GLY A 280 10.19 -7.12 2.88
CA GLY A 280 11.43 -7.55 3.51
C GLY A 280 12.39 -6.41 3.88
N SER A 281 12.12 -5.17 3.47
CA SER A 281 12.98 -4.02 3.74
C SER A 281 12.81 -3.53 5.17
N ALA A 282 13.89 -3.03 5.78
CA ALA A 282 13.77 -2.21 6.99
C ALA A 282 12.99 -0.94 6.66
N ALA A 283 12.12 -0.49 7.55
CA ALA A 283 11.51 0.81 7.39
C ALA A 283 12.53 1.94 7.56
N PRO A 284 12.41 3.04 6.80
CA PRO A 284 13.25 4.20 7.01
C PRO A 284 13.01 4.79 8.41
N VAL A 285 14.09 5.11 9.12
CA VAL A 285 14.03 5.81 10.41
C VAL A 285 13.67 7.26 10.13
N LYS A 286 12.39 7.63 10.23
CA LYS A 286 11.97 9.03 10.21
C LYS A 286 11.81 9.56 11.62
N THR A 287 12.23 10.80 11.86
CA THR A 287 11.77 11.60 13.00
C THR A 287 10.27 11.77 12.88
N LEU A 288 9.52 11.13 13.78
CA LEU A 288 8.06 11.16 13.81
C LEU A 288 7.56 12.61 13.93
N GLU A 289 6.72 13.03 13.00
CA GLU A 289 5.84 14.18 13.24
C GLU A 289 4.74 13.75 14.23
N LYS A 290 4.30 14.70 15.07
CA LYS A 290 3.28 14.45 16.08
C LYS A 290 1.97 14.09 15.36
N ASP A 291 1.32 13.01 15.80
CA ASP A 291 0.02 12.50 15.32
C ASP A 291 0.00 11.57 14.09
N GLU A 292 1.16 11.09 13.61
CA GLU A 292 1.23 10.07 12.54
C GLU A 292 1.66 8.70 13.09
N THR A 293 0.79 7.69 12.99
CA THR A 293 1.21 6.29 13.17
C THR A 293 1.62 5.75 11.81
N GLU A 294 2.93 5.75 11.52
CA GLU A 294 3.40 5.62 10.14
C GLU A 294 3.35 4.17 9.62
N LEU A 295 3.61 3.15 10.47
CA LEU A 295 3.75 1.76 10.02
C LEU A 295 3.33 0.68 11.05
N LEU A 296 2.73 -0.45 10.59
CA LEU A 296 2.37 -1.61 11.43
C LEU A 296 3.56 -2.26 12.13
N ILE A 297 4.72 -2.29 11.48
CA ILE A 297 5.92 -2.91 12.05
C ILE A 297 6.42 -2.20 13.31
N ASN A 298 6.07 -0.92 13.49
CA ASN A 298 6.42 -0.13 14.68
C ASN A 298 5.43 -0.37 15.84
N SER A 299 4.36 -1.12 15.60
CA SER A 299 3.38 -1.44 16.64
C SER A 299 3.95 -2.40 17.67
N THR A 300 3.43 -2.34 18.90
CA THR A 300 3.68 -3.34 19.94
C THR A 300 2.82 -4.59 19.77
N LEU A 301 2.02 -4.69 18.69
CA LEU A 301 1.29 -5.91 18.37
C LEU A 301 2.31 -7.02 18.15
N ALA A 302 1.97 -8.25 18.55
CA ALA A 302 2.81 -9.42 18.36
C ALA A 302 4.19 -9.41 19.04
N GLY A 303 4.40 -8.52 20.02
CA GLY A 303 5.71 -8.38 20.69
C GLY A 303 6.71 -7.54 19.90
N GLY A 304 6.24 -6.69 18.99
CA GLY A 304 7.07 -5.72 18.27
C GLY A 304 7.69 -4.62 19.16
N PRO A 305 8.41 -3.66 18.56
CA PRO A 305 8.51 -3.41 17.11
C PRO A 305 9.31 -4.47 16.36
N HIS A 306 9.06 -4.60 15.06
CA HIS A 306 9.71 -5.57 14.18
C HIS A 306 10.52 -4.85 13.09
N ASN A 307 11.61 -5.47 12.64
CA ASN A 307 12.50 -4.89 11.63
C ASN A 307 11.85 -4.72 10.26
N SER A 308 10.92 -5.61 9.88
CA SER A 308 10.20 -5.55 8.60
C SER A 308 8.87 -6.29 8.69
N TYR A 309 8.01 -6.15 7.67
CA TYR A 309 6.69 -6.78 7.66
C TYR A 309 6.76 -8.30 7.78
N VAL A 310 7.71 -8.93 7.10
CA VAL A 310 7.88 -10.39 7.19
C VAL A 310 8.27 -10.84 8.59
N HIS A 311 9.00 -10.04 9.38
CA HIS A 311 9.27 -10.34 10.79
C HIS A 311 8.00 -10.27 11.64
N LEU A 312 7.19 -9.22 11.45
CA LEU A 312 5.89 -9.08 12.11
C LEU A 312 5.00 -10.29 11.81
N VAL A 313 4.86 -10.67 10.53
CA VAL A 313 4.04 -11.82 10.12
C VAL A 313 4.62 -13.13 10.62
N GLY A 314 5.94 -13.30 10.63
CA GLY A 314 6.60 -14.50 11.13
C GLY A 314 6.30 -14.71 12.62
N ALA A 315 6.41 -13.64 13.41
CA ALA A 315 6.14 -13.65 14.84
C ALA A 315 4.68 -13.99 15.19
N VAL A 316 3.70 -13.46 14.44
CA VAL A 316 2.26 -13.72 14.69
C VAL A 316 1.77 -15.05 14.15
N THR A 317 2.31 -15.51 13.03
CA THR A 317 1.82 -16.73 12.39
C THR A 317 2.54 -17.99 12.86
N ASP A 318 3.73 -17.84 13.45
CA ASP A 318 4.66 -18.94 13.74
C ASP A 318 4.94 -19.77 12.48
N ARG A 319 5.17 -19.08 11.36
CA ARG A 319 5.48 -19.66 10.05
C ARG A 319 6.71 -19.01 9.47
N VAL A 320 7.38 -19.72 8.57
CA VAL A 320 8.42 -19.12 7.75
C VAL A 320 7.76 -18.09 6.84
N THR A 321 8.27 -16.87 6.86
CA THR A 321 7.77 -15.76 6.05
C THR A 321 8.88 -15.20 5.19
N ALA A 322 8.55 -14.82 3.96
CA ALA A 322 9.52 -14.25 3.04
C ALA A 322 8.95 -13.11 2.22
N GLY A 323 9.82 -12.19 1.80
CA GLY A 323 9.42 -11.01 1.06
C GLY A 323 10.62 -10.28 0.45
N PRO A 324 10.46 -9.63 -0.72
CA PRO A 324 11.53 -8.88 -1.35
C PRO A 324 12.05 -7.72 -0.50
N ILE A 325 13.35 -7.48 -0.62
CA ILE A 325 14.05 -6.27 -0.19
C ILE A 325 14.12 -5.34 -1.40
N GLY A 326 13.65 -4.11 -1.23
CA GLY A 326 13.58 -3.10 -2.29
C GLY A 326 12.33 -3.19 -3.16
N GLN A 327 12.36 -2.43 -4.26
CA GLN A 327 11.33 -2.50 -5.29
C GLN A 327 11.38 -3.86 -6.02
N SER A 328 10.23 -4.32 -6.52
CA SER A 328 10.15 -5.56 -7.29
C SER A 328 9.09 -5.42 -8.38
N SER A 329 9.50 -5.70 -9.62
CA SER A 329 8.57 -5.86 -10.73
C SER A 329 7.85 -7.22 -10.67
N ALA A 330 6.84 -7.37 -11.52
CA ALA A 330 6.14 -8.64 -11.72
C ALA A 330 7.09 -9.81 -12.06
N ASP A 331 8.08 -9.56 -12.94
CA ASP A 331 9.06 -10.57 -13.35
C ASP A 331 10.05 -10.88 -12.23
N ASP A 332 10.44 -9.87 -11.43
CA ASP A 332 11.32 -10.08 -10.27
C ASP A 332 10.67 -11.02 -9.25
N ILE A 333 9.38 -10.84 -8.98
CA ILE A 333 8.62 -11.72 -8.06
C ILE A 333 8.71 -13.18 -8.53
N VAL A 334 8.41 -13.43 -9.81
CA VAL A 334 8.46 -14.78 -10.39
C VAL A 334 9.87 -15.36 -10.31
N ASN A 335 10.87 -14.60 -10.76
CA ASN A 335 12.26 -15.05 -10.80
C ASN A 335 12.79 -15.40 -9.42
N ARG A 336 12.49 -14.57 -8.41
CA ARG A 336 12.89 -14.81 -7.02
C ARG A 336 12.29 -16.09 -6.46
N ILE A 337 10.99 -16.32 -6.67
CA ILE A 337 10.34 -17.55 -6.19
C ILE A 337 10.95 -18.78 -6.88
N ILE A 338 11.11 -18.74 -8.21
CA ILE A 338 11.70 -19.86 -8.95
C ILE A 338 13.14 -20.13 -8.49
N MET A 339 13.95 -19.09 -8.35
CA MET A 339 15.33 -19.23 -7.89
C MET A 339 15.38 -19.76 -6.44
N PHE A 340 14.51 -19.26 -5.57
CA PHE A 340 14.40 -19.73 -4.19
C PHE A 340 14.00 -21.22 -4.13
N GLU A 341 12.91 -21.63 -4.79
CA GLU A 341 12.44 -23.04 -4.84
C GLU A 341 13.43 -24.00 -5.54
N THR A 342 14.40 -23.47 -6.29
CA THR A 342 15.49 -24.24 -6.90
C THR A 342 16.79 -24.18 -6.09
N SER A 343 16.70 -23.79 -4.81
CA SER A 343 17.82 -23.72 -3.86
C SER A 343 18.95 -22.78 -4.30
N ARG A 344 18.65 -21.75 -5.09
CA ARG A 344 19.62 -20.71 -5.45
C ARG A 344 19.65 -19.61 -4.39
N PRO A 345 20.83 -19.07 -4.05
CA PRO A 345 20.97 -17.95 -3.12
C PRO A 345 20.10 -16.75 -3.51
N GLN A 346 19.48 -16.10 -2.53
CA GLN A 346 18.61 -14.94 -2.73
C GLN A 346 19.16 -13.71 -1.99
N HIS A 347 19.86 -12.83 -2.70
CA HIS A 347 20.47 -11.64 -2.10
C HIS A 347 19.47 -10.57 -1.66
N ASN A 348 18.35 -10.47 -2.38
CA ASN A 348 17.36 -9.41 -2.18
C ASN A 348 16.05 -9.96 -1.61
N LEU A 349 16.10 -11.08 -0.88
CA LEU A 349 14.94 -11.70 -0.25
C LEU A 349 15.19 -11.80 1.25
N CYS A 350 14.29 -11.23 2.03
CA CYS A 350 14.25 -11.47 3.46
C CYS A 350 13.49 -12.76 3.72
N VAL A 351 14.05 -13.66 4.50
CA VAL A 351 13.40 -14.89 4.97
C VAL A 351 13.52 -14.95 6.48
N VAL A 352 12.39 -15.00 7.17
CA VAL A 352 12.31 -15.08 8.63
C VAL A 352 11.83 -16.47 9.00
N VAL A 353 12.63 -17.16 9.81
CA VAL A 353 12.23 -18.40 10.47
C VAL A 353 11.70 -18.03 11.85
N PRO A 354 10.50 -18.46 12.24
CA PRO A 354 9.97 -18.15 13.55
C PRO A 354 10.86 -18.76 14.63
N GLU A 355 11.11 -18.01 15.70
CA GLU A 355 11.83 -18.52 16.87
C GLU A 355 10.95 -19.56 17.55
N THR A 356 11.39 -20.82 17.58
CA THR A 356 10.71 -21.85 18.38
C THR A 356 10.67 -21.39 19.83
N LYS A 357 9.48 -21.11 20.34
CA LYS A 357 9.26 -20.82 21.76
C LYS A 357 9.50 -22.04 22.65
#